data_AF-A0A0A1FA62-F1
#
_entry.id   AF-A0A0A1FA62-F1
#
_cell.length_a   1.000
_cell.length_b   1.000
_cell.length_c   1.000
_cell.angle_alpha   90.00
_cell.angle_beta   90.00
_cell.angle_gamma   90.00
#
_symmetry.space_group_name_H-M   'P 1'
#
loop_
_entity.id
_entity.type
_entity.pdbx_description
1 polymer ?
#
loop_
_entity_poly.entity_id
_entity_poly.type
_entity_poly.pdbx_seq_one_letter_code
_entity_poly.pdbx_strand_id
1 'polypeptide(L)' 'MPEKLTGYDPAEDLSSGEAMAAFMTAAFETGDAAYIAHALGVVARAKGMA' A
#
# COMPACT_ATOMS: atom_id res chain seq x y z
N MET A 1 -30.88 4.66 -0.48
CA MET A 1 -29.90 5.65 -0.98
C MET A 1 -28.66 4.86 -1.37
N PRO A 2 -28.10 4.99 -2.59
CA PRO A 2 -26.87 4.28 -2.92
C PRO A 2 -25.74 4.82 -2.04
N GLU A 3 -25.00 3.93 -1.37
CA GLU A 3 -23.84 4.31 -0.57
C GLU A 3 -22.78 4.93 -1.48
N LYS A 4 -22.25 6.10 -1.10
CA LYS A 4 -21.13 6.73 -1.80
C LYS A 4 -19.86 6.00 -1.40
N LEU A 5 -19.30 5.21 -2.32
CA LEU A 5 -17.96 4.66 -2.19
C LEU A 5 -16.94 5.76 -2.48
N THR A 6 -16.02 5.98 -1.56
CA THR A 6 -14.84 6.83 -1.77
C THR A 6 -13.69 5.96 -2.25
N GLY A 7 -12.82 6.52 -3.09
CA GLY A 7 -11.55 5.86 -3.41
C GLY A 7 -10.71 5.77 -2.15
N TYR A 8 -10.24 4.58 -1.81
CA TYR A 8 -9.31 4.35 -0.70
C TYR A 8 -7.90 4.24 -1.27
N ASP A 9 -6.97 5.05 -0.76
CA ASP A 9 -5.55 4.93 -1.05
C ASP A 9 -4.81 4.38 0.18
N PRO A 10 -4.30 3.14 0.14
CA PRO A 10 -3.59 2.55 1.26
C PRO A 10 -2.34 3.34 1.68
N ALA A 11 -1.81 4.20 0.80
CA ALA A 11 -0.68 5.06 1.14
C ALA A 11 -0.98 6.05 2.28
N GLU A 12 -2.26 6.43 2.47
CA GLU A 12 -2.70 7.36 3.52
C GLU A 12 -2.48 6.81 4.94
N ASP A 13 -2.51 5.49 5.09
CA ASP A 13 -2.35 4.82 6.39
C ASP A 13 -0.90 4.38 6.67
N LEU A 14 -0.03 4.39 5.66
CA LEU A 14 1.38 4.01 5.78
C LEU A 14 2.24 5.16 6.31
N SER A 15 1.92 5.65 7.51
CA SER A 15 2.58 6.81 8.14
C SER A 15 3.86 6.47 8.92
N SER A 16 4.16 5.19 9.13
CA SER A 16 5.33 4.74 9.88
C SER A 16 6.15 3.71 9.11
N GLY A 17 7.45 3.65 9.40
CA GLY A 17 8.34 2.65 8.80
C GLY A 17 7.93 1.21 9.13
N GLU A 18 7.34 0.99 10.30
CA GLU A 18 6.85 -0.33 10.72
C GLU A 18 5.61 -0.76 9.94
N ALA A 19 4.67 0.16 9.70
CA ALA A 19 3.50 -0.09 8.86
C ALA A 19 3.92 -0.41 7.42
N MET A 20 4.87 0.34 6.86
CA MET A 20 5.42 0.08 5.53
C MET A 20 6.11 -1.28 5.44
N ALA A 21 6.87 -1.66 6.48
CA ALA A 21 7.56 -2.94 6.52
C ALA A 21 6.56 -4.11 6.61
N ALA A 22 5.57 -4.03 7.50
CA ALA A 22 4.52 -5.03 7.62
C ALA A 22 3.74 -5.20 6.31
N PHE A 23 3.41 -4.09 5.64
CA PHE A 23 2.73 -4.10 4.35
C PHE A 23 3.56 -4.77 3.25
N MET A 24 4.86 -4.47 3.17
CA MET A 24 5.75 -5.14 2.22
C MET A 24 5.94 -6.63 2.51
N THR A 25 6.06 -7.01 3.78
CA THR A 25 6.16 -8.43 4.18
C THR A 25 4.94 -9.20 3.70
N ALA A 26 3.73 -8.69 3.96
CA ALA A 26 2.49 -9.31 3.49
C ALA A 26 2.46 -9.40 1.96
N ALA A 27 2.95 -8.39 1.25
CA ALA A 27 3.05 -8.43 -0.21
C ALA A 27 4.01 -9.53 -0.70
N PHE A 28 5.17 -9.71 -0.05
CA PHE A 28 6.13 -10.76 -0.40
C PHE A 28 5.57 -12.17 -0.16
N GLU A 29 4.78 -12.38 0.89
CA GLU A 29 4.15 -13.67 1.19
C GLU A 29 3.20 -14.16 0.09
N THR A 30 2.67 -13.24 -0.74
CA THR A 30 1.82 -13.62 -1.87
C THR A 30 2.58 -14.36 -2.98
N GLY A 31 3.90 -14.15 -3.08
CA GLY A 31 4.71 -14.65 -4.20
C GLY A 31 4.34 -14.04 -5.57
N ASP A 32 3.43 -13.08 -5.63
CA ASP A 32 2.99 -12.43 -6.86
C ASP A 32 3.83 -11.17 -7.13
N ALA A 33 4.67 -11.25 -8.16
CA ALA A 33 5.55 -10.16 -8.55
C ALA A 33 4.79 -8.87 -8.92
N ALA A 34 3.60 -8.98 -9.52
CA ALA A 34 2.78 -7.82 -9.87
C ALA A 34 2.22 -7.14 -8.62
N TYR A 35 1.75 -7.94 -7.65
CA TYR A 35 1.26 -7.42 -6.37
C TYR A 35 2.38 -6.77 -5.55
N ILE A 36 3.57 -7.37 -5.52
CA ILE A 36 4.75 -6.80 -4.85
C ILE A 36 5.13 -5.44 -5.47
N ALA A 37 5.14 -5.34 -6.80
CA ALA A 37 5.43 -4.08 -7.48
C ALA A 37 4.37 -2.99 -7.18
N HIS A 38 3.09 -3.39 -7.14
CA HIS A 38 2.02 -2.49 -6.73
C HIS A 38 2.21 -1.99 -5.29
N ALA A 39 2.48 -2.90 -4.34
CA ALA A 39 2.70 -2.56 -2.94
C ALA A 39 3.92 -1.63 -2.76
N LEU A 40 4.99 -1.86 -3.51
CA LEU A 40 6.16 -0.98 -3.52
C LEU A 40 5.79 0.44 -3.96
N GLY A 41 4.94 0.58 -4.99
CA GLY A 41 4.43 1.87 -5.44
C GLY A 41 3.57 2.60 -4.39
N VAL A 42 2.78 1.86 -3.61
CA VAL A 42 2.02 2.41 -2.47
C VAL A 42 2.99 2.95 -1.40
N VAL A 43 4.01 2.17 -1.01
CA VAL A 43 5.01 2.60 -0.03
C VAL A 43 5.82 3.81 -0.51
N ALA A 44 6.17 3.86 -1.80
CA ALA A 44 6.86 5.01 -2.39
C ALA A 44 6.02 6.29 -2.32
N ARG A 45 4.72 6.20 -2.61
CA ARG A 45 3.78 7.32 -2.46
C ARG A 45 3.64 7.77 -1.00
N ALA A 46 3.52 6.83 -0.06
CA ALA A 46 3.46 7.14 1.36
C ALA A 46 4.71 7.87 1.88
N LYS A 47 5.88 7.63 1.26
CA LYS A 47 7.13 8.34 1.56
C LYS A 47 7.28 9.69 0.85
N GLY A 48 6.31 10.10 0.02
CA GLY A 48 6.41 11.33 -0.79
C GLY A 48 7.46 11.26 -1.89
N MET A 49 7.79 10.05 -2.37
CA MET A 49 8.82 9.81 -3.40
C MET A 49 8.25 9.68 -4.83
N ALA A 50 6.94 9.91 -5.01
CA ALA A 50 6.22 9.72 -6.27
C ALA A 50 5.86 11.05 -6.94
#